data_AF-A0A7C5CF10-F1
#
_entry.id   AF-A0A7C5CF10-F1
#
_cell.length_a   1.000
_cell.length_b   1.000
_cell.length_c   1.000
_cell.angle_alpha   90.00
_cell.angle_beta   90.00
_cell.angle_gamma   90.00
#
_symmetry.space_group_name_H-M   'P 1'
#
loop_
_entity.id
_entity.type
_entity.pdbx_description
1 polymer ?
#
loop_
_entity_poly.entity_id
_entity_poly.type
_entity_poly.pdbx_seq_one_letter_code
_entity_poly.pdbx_strand_id
1 'polypeptide(L)'
;MSSNSFYITTPIFYPNGVPHIGHAYTALACDAIARFHRLDGRDVFFLTGTDEHGLKMQQTAEKEGITTLELATRNAEVFDQLWRALNISYDDFIRTTEQRHHDSSQEIWKRMAANGDIYLDTYAGWYSVTQEAYFEEKETEVGEDGIRREPLGSVVEWVEEESYFFRLSAFGDRLLAHI
;
A
#
# COMPACT_ATOMS: atom_id res chain seq x y z
N MET A 1 4.49 13.42 22.87
CA MET A 1 3.17 12.76 22.99
C MET A 1 2.88 12.59 24.47
N SER A 2 1.66 12.88 24.94
CA SER A 2 1.32 12.59 26.33
C SER A 2 1.48 11.08 26.57
N SER A 3 1.80 10.65 27.79
CA SER A 3 1.90 9.22 28.13
C SER A 3 0.56 8.46 28.00
N ASN A 4 -0.52 9.15 27.62
CA ASN A 4 -1.87 8.59 27.52
C ASN A 4 -2.39 8.46 26.07
N SER A 5 -1.61 8.86 25.06
CA SER A 5 -2.03 8.72 23.66
C SER A 5 -1.78 7.31 23.13
N PHE A 6 -2.67 6.80 22.29
CA PHE A 6 -2.56 5.49 21.63
C PHE A 6 -2.96 5.62 20.16
N TYR A 7 -2.05 5.26 19.25
CA TYR A 7 -2.29 5.31 17.81
C TYR A 7 -2.27 3.91 17.23
N ILE A 8 -3.33 3.52 16.52
CA ILE A 8 -3.45 2.23 15.85
C ILE A 8 -3.90 2.44 14.39
N THR A 9 -3.41 1.58 13.51
CA THR A 9 -3.66 1.64 12.07
C THR A 9 -4.03 0.27 11.54
N THR A 10 -4.98 0.18 10.62
CA THR A 10 -4.97 -0.94 9.65
C THR A 10 -3.91 -0.67 8.57
N PRO A 11 -3.52 -1.67 7.78
CA PRO A 11 -3.05 -1.41 6.42
C PRO A 11 -4.10 -0.59 5.66
N ILE A 12 -3.66 0.18 4.67
CA ILE A 12 -4.56 0.73 3.66
C ILE A 12 -4.92 -0.37 2.65
N PHE A 13 -6.17 -0.38 2.19
CA PHE A 13 -6.69 -1.46 1.34
C PHE A 13 -6.68 -1.07 -0.14
N TYR A 14 -6.29 -2.00 -1.02
CA TYR A 14 -6.32 -1.79 -2.47
C TYR A 14 -7.77 -1.88 -2.99
N PRO A 15 -8.36 -0.81 -3.53
CA PRO A 15 -9.74 -0.80 -3.99
C PRO A 15 -9.84 -1.21 -5.48
N ASN A 16 -9.05 -2.20 -5.90
CA ASN A 16 -9.10 -2.80 -7.24
C ASN A 16 -10.28 -3.78 -7.42
N GLY A 17 -11.00 -4.09 -6.34
CA GLY A 17 -12.14 -5.01 -6.33
C GLY A 17 -13.05 -4.79 -5.12
N VAL A 18 -14.08 -5.62 -4.99
CA VAL A 18 -15.05 -5.55 -3.88
C VAL A 18 -14.37 -6.00 -2.57
N PRO A 19 -14.65 -5.34 -1.43
CA PRO A 19 -14.13 -5.79 -0.14
C PRO A 19 -14.49 -7.25 0.17
N HIS A 20 -13.55 -7.99 0.75
CA HIS A 20 -13.74 -9.39 1.16
C HIS A 20 -13.47 -9.59 2.66
N ILE A 21 -13.70 -10.80 3.17
CA ILE A 21 -13.59 -11.15 4.59
C ILE A 21 -12.23 -10.79 5.21
N GLY A 22 -11.13 -10.90 4.45
CA GLY A 22 -9.80 -10.48 4.91
C GLY A 22 -9.73 -9.00 5.30
N HIS A 23 -10.38 -8.11 4.55
CA HIS A 23 -10.43 -6.69 4.90
C HIS A 23 -11.24 -6.49 6.19
N ALA A 24 -12.41 -7.12 6.27
CA ALA A 24 -13.29 -7.05 7.44
C ALA A 24 -12.61 -7.53 8.72
N TYR A 25 -11.89 -8.65 8.64
CA TYR A 25 -11.17 -9.20 9.78
C TYR A 25 -10.14 -8.22 10.36
N THR A 26 -9.29 -7.65 9.50
CA THR A 26 -8.24 -6.71 9.93
C THR A 26 -8.84 -5.45 10.55
N ALA A 27 -9.90 -4.90 9.95
CA ALA A 27 -10.59 -3.72 10.49
C ALA A 27 -11.23 -4.01 11.86
N LEU A 28 -11.92 -5.15 12.01
CA LEU A 28 -12.54 -5.56 13.28
C LEU A 28 -11.50 -5.80 14.38
N ALA A 29 -10.36 -6.40 14.06
CA ALA A 29 -9.29 -6.63 15.02
C ALA A 29 -8.72 -5.31 15.55
N CYS A 30 -8.41 -4.36 14.66
CA CYS A 30 -7.92 -3.04 15.05
C CYS A 30 -8.99 -2.25 15.81
N ASP A 31 -10.25 -2.33 15.41
CA ASP A 31 -11.38 -1.68 16.08
C ASP A 31 -11.55 -2.14 17.52
N ALA A 32 -11.51 -3.46 17.77
CA ALA A 32 -11.62 -4.01 19.11
C ALA A 32 -10.50 -3.49 20.03
N ILE A 33 -9.26 -3.40 19.52
CA ILE A 33 -8.10 -2.87 20.25
C ILE A 33 -8.26 -1.36 20.51
N ALA A 34 -8.66 -0.59 19.49
CA ALA A 34 -8.90 0.85 19.62
C ALA A 34 -9.95 1.14 20.69
N ARG A 35 -11.10 0.44 20.65
CA ARG A 35 -12.16 0.55 21.64
C ARG A 35 -11.71 0.14 23.03
N PHE A 36 -10.93 -0.93 23.16
CA PHE A 36 -10.37 -1.34 24.44
C PHE A 36 -9.52 -0.24 25.07
N HIS A 37 -8.63 0.38 24.29
CA HIS A 37 -7.81 1.49 24.79
C HIS A 37 -8.62 2.75 25.11
N ARG A 38 -9.71 3.03 24.38
CA ARG A 38 -10.65 4.12 24.75
C ARG A 38 -11.33 3.83 26.09
N LEU A 39 -11.76 2.58 26.32
CA LEU A 39 -12.36 2.15 27.59
C LEU A 39 -11.36 2.19 28.75
N ASP A 40 -10.07 1.99 28.46
CA ASP A 40 -8.94 2.15 29.39
C ASP A 40 -8.56 3.63 29.65
N GLY A 41 -9.35 4.58 29.12
CA GLY A 41 -9.17 6.01 29.36
C GLY A 41 -8.06 6.66 28.53
N ARG A 42 -7.58 6.00 27.46
CA ARG A 42 -6.57 6.56 26.56
C ARG A 42 -7.14 7.51 25.54
N ASP A 43 -6.31 8.45 25.11
CA ASP A 43 -6.54 9.32 23.96
C ASP A 43 -6.18 8.54 22.68
N VAL A 44 -7.19 7.95 22.04
CA VAL A 44 -7.00 7.03 20.92
C VAL A 44 -7.22 7.73 19.59
N PHE A 45 -6.30 7.50 18.65
CA PHE A 45 -6.51 7.75 17.23
C PHE A 45 -6.44 6.41 16.48
N PHE A 46 -7.47 6.09 15.70
CA PHE A 46 -7.55 4.89 14.88
C PHE A 46 -7.69 5.27 13.41
N LEU A 47 -6.68 4.97 12.59
CA LEU A 47 -6.67 5.26 11.16
C LEU A 47 -6.89 3.99 10.32
N THR A 48 -7.71 4.12 9.29
CA THR A 48 -7.86 3.16 8.18
C THR A 48 -7.87 3.91 6.85
N GLY A 49 -7.88 3.22 5.71
CA GLY A 49 -7.91 3.90 4.41
C GLY A 49 -7.73 3.01 3.20
N THR A 50 -7.49 3.64 2.05
CA THR A 50 -7.33 2.99 0.74
C THR A 50 -6.07 3.42 0.01
N ASP A 51 -5.41 2.45 -0.64
CA ASP A 51 -4.28 2.67 -1.57
C ASP A 51 -4.78 2.67 -3.02
N GLU A 52 -4.78 3.84 -3.65
CA GLU A 52 -5.54 4.12 -4.86
C GLU A 52 -4.67 4.36 -6.11
N HIS A 53 -3.34 4.26 -5.98
CA HIS A 53 -2.41 4.38 -7.10
C HIS A 53 -2.02 3.01 -7.66
N GLY A 54 -1.47 3.00 -8.88
CA GLY A 54 -0.94 1.79 -9.51
C GLY A 54 -1.48 1.53 -10.92
N LEU A 55 -0.73 0.73 -11.69
CA LEU A 55 -1.03 0.46 -13.10
C LEU A 55 -2.38 -0.27 -13.27
N LYS A 56 -2.75 -1.16 -12.35
CA LYS A 56 -4.04 -1.87 -12.41
C LYS A 56 -5.24 -0.94 -12.26
N MET A 57 -5.16 0.06 -11.37
CA MET A 57 -6.19 1.09 -11.22
C MET A 57 -6.35 1.87 -12.53
N GLN A 58 -5.23 2.26 -13.15
CA GLN A 58 -5.24 2.92 -14.46
C GLN A 58 -5.90 2.07 -15.55
N GLN A 59 -5.42 0.83 -15.74
CA GLN A 59 -5.94 -0.07 -16.78
C GLN A 59 -7.43 -0.37 -16.59
N THR A 60 -7.90 -0.45 -15.34
CA THR A 60 -9.32 -0.69 -15.05
C THR A 60 -10.16 0.53 -15.39
N ALA A 61 -9.70 1.73 -15.02
CA ALA A 61 -10.38 2.98 -15.34
C ALA A 61 -10.49 3.18 -16.87
N GLU A 62 -9.41 2.89 -17.60
CA GLU A 62 -9.38 2.93 -19.08
C GLU A 62 -10.38 1.94 -19.70
N LYS A 63 -10.45 0.69 -19.20
CA LYS A 63 -11.41 -0.32 -19.66
C LYS A 63 -12.86 0.09 -19.40
N GLU A 64 -13.12 0.80 -18.32
CA GLU A 64 -14.45 1.31 -17.95
C GLU A 64 -14.80 2.65 -18.61
N GLY A 65 -13.83 3.32 -19.27
CA GLY A 65 -14.04 4.62 -19.90
C GLY A 65 -14.23 5.77 -18.91
N ILE A 66 -13.66 5.67 -17.70
CA ILE A 66 -13.71 6.68 -16.64
C ILE A 66 -12.30 7.10 -16.21
N THR A 67 -12.19 8.18 -15.44
CA THR A 67 -10.90 8.60 -14.87
C THR A 67 -10.49 7.69 -13.71
N THR A 68 -9.18 7.61 -13.43
CA THR A 68 -8.65 6.87 -12.27
C THR A 68 -9.20 7.38 -10.95
N LEU A 69 -9.37 8.69 -10.82
CA LEU A 69 -9.93 9.31 -9.61
C LEU A 69 -11.41 8.95 -9.42
N GLU A 70 -12.20 8.87 -10.49
CA GLU A 70 -13.59 8.42 -10.42
C GLU A 70 -13.68 6.96 -9.98
N LEU A 71 -12.85 6.07 -10.57
CA LEU A 71 -12.77 4.67 -10.17
C LEU A 71 -12.37 4.53 -8.69
N ALA A 72 -11.30 5.21 -8.28
CA ALA A 72 -10.80 5.19 -6.92
C ALA A 72 -11.86 5.68 -5.93
N THR A 73 -12.52 6.80 -6.23
CA THR A 73 -13.56 7.38 -5.38
C THR A 73 -14.75 6.45 -5.24
N ARG A 74 -15.23 5.87 -6.35
CA ARG A 74 -16.33 4.89 -6.32
C ARG A 74 -15.98 3.69 -5.45
N ASN A 75 -14.78 3.13 -5.61
CA ASN A 75 -14.41 1.90 -4.93
C ASN A 75 -14.05 2.14 -3.46
N ALA A 76 -13.44 3.27 -3.11
CA ALA A 76 -13.17 3.67 -1.72
C ALA A 76 -14.46 3.88 -0.92
N GLU A 77 -15.51 4.44 -1.53
CA GLU A 77 -16.83 4.59 -0.92
C GLU A 77 -17.43 3.23 -0.51
N VAL A 78 -17.18 2.16 -1.27
CA VAL A 78 -17.64 0.80 -0.90
C VAL A 78 -16.95 0.31 0.38
N PHE A 79 -15.65 0.60 0.56
CA PHE A 79 -14.93 0.28 1.80
C PHE A 79 -15.48 1.10 2.97
N ASP A 80 -15.68 2.41 2.80
CA ASP A 80 -16.23 3.26 3.86
C ASP A 80 -17.64 2.82 4.28
N GLN A 81 -18.50 2.48 3.32
CA GLN A 81 -19.82 1.92 3.59
C GLN A 81 -19.76 0.60 4.37
N LEU A 82 -18.82 -0.29 4.03
CA LEU A 82 -18.61 -1.52 4.79
C LEU A 82 -18.16 -1.21 6.23
N TRP A 83 -17.25 -0.26 6.43
CA TRP A 83 -16.81 0.14 7.78
C TRP A 83 -17.93 0.71 8.62
N ARG A 84 -18.82 1.53 8.02
CA ARG A 84 -20.04 2.00 8.68
C ARG A 84 -20.98 0.85 9.02
N ALA A 85 -21.19 -0.10 8.10
CA ALA A 85 -22.05 -1.25 8.32
C ALA A 85 -21.52 -2.19 9.42
N LEU A 86 -20.19 -2.34 9.53
CA LEU A 86 -19.53 -3.09 10.58
C LEU A 86 -19.34 -2.30 11.88
N ASN A 87 -19.78 -1.04 11.93
CA ASN A 87 -19.61 -0.14 13.07
C ASN A 87 -18.14 0.00 13.52
N ILE A 88 -17.23 0.16 12.56
CA ILE A 88 -15.81 0.42 12.82
C ILE A 88 -15.65 1.85 13.33
N SER A 89 -14.90 2.03 14.42
CA SER A 89 -14.68 3.30 15.12
C SER A 89 -13.38 3.99 14.73
N TYR A 90 -13.07 4.04 13.44
CA TYR A 90 -11.93 4.83 12.97
C TYR A 90 -12.19 6.33 13.18
N ASP A 91 -11.14 7.10 13.44
CA ASP A 91 -11.20 8.55 13.63
C ASP A 91 -10.92 9.32 12.33
N ASP A 92 -10.22 8.69 11.38
CA ASP A 92 -9.97 9.21 10.03
C ASP A 92 -9.91 8.06 9.02
N PHE A 93 -10.26 8.37 7.77
CA PHE A 93 -10.17 7.47 6.63
C PHE A 93 -9.25 8.13 5.58
N ILE A 94 -8.03 7.64 5.44
CA ILE A 94 -7.05 8.20 4.50
C ILE A 94 -7.26 7.63 3.09
N ARG A 95 -7.20 8.49 2.08
CA ARG A 95 -7.10 8.08 0.68
C ARG A 95 -5.79 8.58 0.09
N THR A 96 -5.04 7.73 -0.61
CA THR A 96 -3.74 8.15 -1.14
C THR A 96 -3.84 9.22 -2.23
N THR A 97 -5.01 9.41 -2.86
CA THR A 97 -5.27 10.50 -3.83
C THR A 97 -5.49 11.87 -3.17
N GLU A 98 -5.59 11.95 -1.84
CA GLU A 98 -5.81 13.23 -1.17
C GLU A 98 -4.55 14.09 -1.18
N GLN A 99 -4.73 15.41 -1.38
CA GLN A 99 -3.61 16.35 -1.41
C GLN A 99 -2.72 16.26 -0.16
N ARG A 100 -3.33 16.07 1.03
CA ARG A 100 -2.58 15.90 2.30
C ARG A 100 -1.61 14.71 2.25
N HIS A 101 -1.97 13.64 1.54
CA HIS A 101 -1.11 12.47 1.39
C HIS A 101 -0.02 12.73 0.35
N HIS A 102 -0.34 13.35 -0.79
CA HIS A 102 0.65 13.77 -1.78
C HIS A 102 1.72 14.68 -1.16
N ASP A 103 1.32 15.68 -0.38
CA ASP A 103 2.25 16.60 0.29
C ASP A 103 3.15 15.86 1.28
N SER A 104 2.59 14.92 2.05
CA SER A 104 3.33 14.10 3.02
C SER A 104 4.36 13.18 2.34
N SER A 105 3.96 12.52 1.25
CA SER A 105 4.83 11.65 0.45
C SER A 105 5.97 12.41 -0.23
N GLN A 106 5.70 13.62 -0.74
CA GLN A 106 6.74 14.49 -1.27
C GLN A 106 7.70 14.99 -0.19
N GLU A 107 7.19 15.29 1.01
CA GLU A 107 8.02 15.77 2.12
C GLU A 107 8.96 14.68 2.65
N ILE A 108 8.46 13.45 2.87
CA ILE A 108 9.32 12.34 3.31
C ILE A 108 10.37 12.01 2.24
N TRP A 109 10.00 12.06 0.96
CA TRP A 109 10.95 11.92 -0.16
C TRP A 109 12.07 12.95 -0.09
N LYS A 110 11.72 14.24 0.02
CA LYS A 110 12.70 15.34 0.10
C LYS A 110 13.65 15.16 1.29
N ARG A 111 13.16 14.69 2.43
CA ARG A 111 13.99 14.42 3.61
C ARG A 111 14.95 13.27 3.40
N MET A 112 14.50 12.16 2.82
CA MET A 112 15.37 11.03 2.49
C MET A 112 16.44 11.42 1.44
N ALA A 113 16.05 12.19 0.43
CA ALA A 113 16.99 12.74 -0.55
C ALA A 113 18.01 13.69 0.09
N ALA A 114 17.57 14.61 0.96
CA ALA A 114 18.45 15.51 1.69
C ALA A 114 19.40 14.78 2.65
N ASN A 115 19.00 13.60 3.15
CA ASN A 115 19.85 12.73 3.96
C ASN A 115 20.86 11.92 3.13
N GLY A 116 20.78 11.97 1.78
CA GLY A 116 21.64 11.20 0.87
C GLY A 116 21.21 9.75 0.65
N ASP A 117 20.01 9.37 1.13
CA ASP A 117 19.49 8.01 1.06
C ASP A 117 18.75 7.71 -0.25
N ILE A 118 18.51 8.71 -1.10
CA ILE A 118 17.93 8.53 -2.43
C ILE A 118 18.98 8.74 -3.51
N TYR A 119 19.01 7.85 -4.49
CA TYR A 119 19.87 7.95 -5.67
C TYR A 119 19.15 7.45 -6.91
N LEU A 120 19.56 7.95 -8.08
CA LEU A 120 19.08 7.50 -9.38
C LEU A 120 19.98 6.37 -9.88
N ASP A 121 19.37 5.28 -10.36
CA ASP A 121 20.07 4.15 -10.95
C ASP A 121 19.17 3.48 -12.00
N THR A 122 19.67 2.48 -12.70
CA THR A 122 18.86 1.67 -13.62
C THR A 122 18.49 0.35 -12.95
N TYR A 123 17.20 0.07 -12.86
CA TYR A 123 16.72 -1.25 -12.46
C TYR A 123 16.48 -2.10 -13.69
N ALA A 124 17.02 -3.32 -13.71
CA ALA A 124 16.73 -4.30 -14.74
C ALA A 124 16.30 -5.63 -14.10
N GLY A 125 15.13 -6.16 -14.48
CA GLY A 125 14.63 -7.41 -13.92
C GLY A 125 13.33 -7.89 -14.53
N TRP A 126 12.90 -9.09 -14.14
CA TRP A 126 11.63 -9.67 -14.55
C TRP A 126 10.50 -9.12 -13.67
N TYR A 127 9.55 -8.41 -14.24
CA TYR A 127 8.44 -7.76 -13.52
C TYR A 127 7.10 -8.42 -13.83
N SER A 128 6.28 -8.67 -12.81
CA SER A 128 4.89 -9.10 -12.99
C SER A 128 3.93 -7.95 -12.70
N VAL A 129 3.17 -7.52 -13.70
CA VAL A 129 2.07 -6.55 -13.52
C VAL A 129 0.99 -7.11 -12.59
N THR A 130 0.76 -8.43 -12.60
CA THR A 130 -0.25 -9.07 -11.75
C THR A 130 0.13 -9.06 -10.27
N GLN A 131 1.40 -9.28 -9.95
CA GLN A 131 1.87 -9.27 -8.56
C GLN A 131 2.35 -7.89 -8.10
N GLU A 132 2.55 -6.94 -9.03
CA GLU A 132 3.18 -5.64 -8.76
C GLU A 132 4.56 -5.80 -8.10
N ALA A 133 5.30 -6.81 -8.54
CA ALA A 133 6.55 -7.23 -7.94
C ALA A 133 7.57 -7.69 -8.99
N TYR A 134 8.85 -7.58 -8.61
CA TYR A 134 9.97 -8.07 -9.38
C TYR A 134 10.42 -9.45 -8.89
N PHE A 135 10.96 -10.24 -9.82
CA PHE A 135 11.47 -11.58 -9.60
C PHE A 135 12.88 -11.70 -10.19
N GLU A 136 13.74 -12.44 -9.51
CA GLU A 136 15.03 -12.81 -10.07
C GLU A 136 14.85 -13.83 -11.22
N GLU A 137 15.79 -13.88 -12.16
CA GLU A 137 15.70 -14.83 -13.27
C GLU A 137 15.55 -16.29 -12.79
N LYS A 138 16.25 -16.66 -11.70
CA LYS A 138 16.18 -18.00 -11.08
C LYS A 138 14.82 -18.33 -10.46
N GLU A 139 13.99 -17.34 -10.20
CA GLU A 139 12.65 -17.49 -9.62
C GLU A 139 11.57 -17.62 -10.72
N THR A 140 11.97 -17.54 -11.99
CA THR A 140 11.05 -17.52 -13.13
C THR A 140 11.37 -18.65 -14.11
N GLU A 141 10.35 -19.16 -14.79
CA GLU A 141 10.49 -20.25 -15.75
C GLU A 141 9.83 -19.90 -17.08
N VAL A 142 10.42 -20.37 -18.18
CA VAL A 142 9.83 -20.25 -19.52
C VAL A 142 8.98 -21.49 -19.77
N GLY A 143 7.67 -21.30 -19.95
CA GLY A 143 6.75 -22.39 -20.26
C GLY A 143 6.95 -22.96 -21.67
N GLU A 144 6.31 -24.09 -21.98
CA GLU A 144 6.32 -24.70 -23.31
C GLU A 144 5.78 -23.76 -24.41
N ASP A 145 4.97 -22.78 -24.03
CA ASP A 145 4.44 -21.72 -24.90
C ASP A 145 5.42 -20.57 -25.15
N GLY A 146 6.62 -20.63 -24.59
CA GLY A 146 7.66 -19.60 -24.70
C GLY A 146 7.43 -18.38 -23.81
N ILE A 147 6.41 -18.40 -22.94
CA ILE A 147 6.08 -17.27 -22.05
C ILE A 147 6.72 -17.52 -20.69
N ARG A 148 7.47 -16.52 -20.19
CA ARG A 148 8.11 -16.56 -18.88
C ARG A 148 7.12 -16.20 -17.78
N ARG A 149 7.13 -16.94 -16.66
CA ARG A 149 6.21 -16.78 -15.53
C ARG A 149 6.92 -16.84 -14.18
N GLU A 150 6.34 -16.16 -13.19
CA GLU A 150 6.72 -16.25 -11.77
C GLU A 150 6.06 -17.47 -11.08
N PRO A 151 6.46 -17.86 -9.85
CA PRO A 151 6.04 -19.12 -9.22
C PRO A 151 4.52 -19.32 -9.03
N LEU A 152 3.74 -18.25 -8.93
CA LEU A 152 2.26 -18.30 -8.87
C LEU A 152 1.60 -18.36 -10.26
N GLY A 153 2.40 -18.35 -11.34
CA GLY A 153 1.96 -18.55 -12.72
C GLY A 153 1.64 -17.27 -13.49
N SER A 154 1.84 -16.08 -12.90
CA SER A 154 1.65 -14.81 -13.59
C SER A 154 2.75 -14.60 -14.62
N VAL A 155 2.44 -13.95 -15.75
CA VAL A 155 3.44 -13.56 -16.75
C VAL A 155 4.40 -12.54 -16.16
N VAL A 156 5.68 -12.65 -16.54
CA VAL A 156 6.72 -11.66 -16.27
C VAL A 156 7.34 -11.16 -17.55
N GLU A 157 7.70 -9.88 -17.57
CA GLU A 157 8.36 -9.21 -18.69
C GLU A 157 9.69 -8.60 -18.22
N TRP A 158 10.70 -8.58 -19.08
CA TRP A 158 11.96 -7.91 -18.76
C TRP A 158 11.75 -6.41 -18.84
N VAL A 159 12.00 -5.72 -17.74
CA VAL A 159 11.90 -4.26 -17.64
C VAL A 159 13.28 -3.74 -17.30
N GLU A 160 13.76 -2.77 -18.06
CA GLU A 160 14.97 -1.99 -17.78
C GLU A 160 14.61 -0.52 -17.79
N GLU A 161 14.50 0.08 -16.61
CA GLU A 161 14.03 1.45 -16.43
C GLU A 161 14.90 2.21 -15.44
N GLU A 162 15.12 3.49 -15.74
CA GLU A 162 15.72 4.42 -14.79
C GLU A 162 14.74 4.65 -13.64
N SER A 163 15.20 4.43 -12.40
CA SER A 163 14.37 4.57 -11.21
C SER A 163 15.17 5.16 -10.06
N TYR A 164 14.45 5.77 -9.13
CA TYR A 164 15.01 6.22 -7.87
C TYR A 164 15.00 5.08 -6.86
N PHE A 165 16.12 4.93 -6.15
CA PHE A 165 16.31 3.89 -5.15
C PHE A 165 16.53 4.51 -3.78
N PHE A 166 15.99 3.83 -2.76
CA PHE A 166 16.34 4.07 -1.38
C PHE A 166 17.53 3.18 -0.97
N ARG A 167 18.52 3.75 -0.29
CA ARG A 167 19.73 3.05 0.19
C ARG A 167 19.44 2.13 1.39
N LEU A 168 18.50 1.20 1.25
CA LEU A 168 18.09 0.28 2.31
C LEU A 168 19.27 -0.53 2.89
N SER A 169 20.25 -0.88 2.05
CA SER A 169 21.45 -1.60 2.46
C SER A 169 22.26 -0.90 3.56
N ALA A 170 22.20 0.43 3.65
CA ALA A 170 22.86 1.20 4.71
C ALA A 170 22.16 1.11 6.08
N PHE A 171 20.96 0.54 6.14
CA PHE A 171 20.14 0.48 7.35
C PHE A 171 20.20 -0.89 8.06
N GLY A 172 20.89 -1.89 7.52
CA GLY A 172 20.93 -3.25 8.05
C GLY A 172 21.26 -3.32 9.55
N ASP A 173 22.40 -2.77 9.97
CA ASP A 173 22.83 -2.79 11.37
C ASP A 173 21.87 -2.02 12.29
N ARG A 174 21.31 -0.91 11.80
CA ARG A 174 20.36 -0.09 12.56
C ARG A 174 19.04 -0.82 12.79
N LEU A 175 18.58 -1.58 11.80
CA LEU A 175 17.37 -2.41 11.91
C LEU A 175 17.61 -3.58 12.86
N LEU A 176 18.76 -4.27 12.75
CA LEU A 176 19.13 -5.35 13.66
C LEU A 176 19.27 -4.90 15.12
N ALA A 177 19.70 -3.67 15.36
CA ALA A 177 19.79 -3.10 16.71
C ALA A 177 18.43 -2.65 17.28
N HIS A 178 17.39 -2.54 16.45
CA HIS A 178 16.06 -2.07 16.85
C HIS A 178 15.10 -3.21 17.22
N ILE A 179 15.27 -4.38 16.59
CA ILE A 179 14.48 -5.60 16.85
C ILE A 179 14.98 -6.37 18.07
#